data_AF-A0A2H3J7B2-F1
#
_entry.id   AF-A0A2H3J7B2-F1
#
_cell.length_a   1.000
_cell.length_b   1.000
_cell.length_c   1.000
_cell.angle_alpha   90.00
_cell.angle_beta   90.00
_cell.angle_gamma   90.00
#
_symmetry.space_group_name_H-M   'P 1'
#
loop_
_entity.id
_entity.type
_entity.pdbx_description
1 polymer ?
#
loop_
_entity_poly.entity_id
_entity_poly.type
_entity_poly.pdbx_seq_one_letter_code
_entity_poly.pdbx_strand_id
1 'polypeptide(L)'
;MSESTRRQRKSHFQELLDSARATAAITRNYSFHETRQRLTKAFKSTFGADSSPYDWQLDITEALLLGLDTIVIAGTGAGKTMPFSMPFLLEENTNKIVIIISPLDQLEDDQVSGVFLNA
;
A
#
# COMPACT_ATOMS: atom_id res chain seq x y z
N MET A 1 -18.58 5.85 15.82
CA MET A 1 -18.70 4.63 14.99
C MET A 1 -18.62 3.42 15.93
N SER A 2 -19.59 2.52 15.90
CA SER A 2 -19.59 1.34 16.78
C SER A 2 -18.55 0.32 16.35
N GLU A 3 -18.14 -0.53 17.28
CA GLU A 3 -17.17 -1.60 17.04
C GLU A 3 -17.67 -2.65 16.03
N SER A 4 -18.98 -2.92 16.02
CA SER A 4 -19.62 -3.81 15.05
C SER A 4 -19.48 -3.29 13.61
N THR A 5 -19.71 -1.99 13.39
CA THR A 5 -19.56 -1.36 12.08
C THR A 5 -18.10 -1.40 11.60
N ARG A 6 -17.13 -1.21 12.50
CA ARG A 6 -15.70 -1.33 12.15
C ARG A 6 -15.36 -2.73 11.66
N ARG A 7 -15.80 -3.77 12.40
CA ARG A 7 -15.57 -5.17 12.04
C ARG A 7 -16.22 -5.54 10.72
N GLN A 8 -17.46 -5.11 10.50
CA GLN A 8 -18.18 -5.35 9.25
C GLN A 8 -17.45 -4.73 8.05
N ARG A 9 -16.98 -3.47 8.16
CA ARG A 9 -16.22 -2.80 7.09
C ARG A 9 -14.90 -3.51 6.81
N LYS A 10 -14.19 -3.96 7.85
CA LYS A 10 -12.95 -4.72 7.69
C LYS A 10 -13.19 -6.06 7.00
N SER A 11 -14.26 -6.78 7.35
CA SER A 11 -14.67 -8.03 6.68
C SER A 11 -14.94 -7.79 5.20
N HIS A 12 -15.75 -6.78 4.90
CA HIS A 12 -16.13 -6.49 3.52
C HIS A 12 -14.94 -6.08 2.65
N PHE A 13 -14.03 -5.25 3.18
CA PHE A 13 -12.78 -4.93 2.48
C PHE A 13 -11.96 -6.19 2.17
N GLN A 14 -11.83 -7.09 3.15
CA GLN A 14 -11.08 -8.33 2.97
C GLN A 14 -11.69 -9.21 1.86
N GLU A 15 -13.02 -9.33 1.85
CA GLU A 15 -13.75 -10.06 0.80
C GLU A 15 -13.50 -9.49 -0.60
N LEU A 16 -13.54 -8.15 -0.75
CA LEU A 16 -13.25 -7.48 -2.01
C LEU A 16 -11.80 -7.69 -2.46
N LEU A 17 -10.87 -7.58 -1.52
CA LEU A 17 -9.45 -7.76 -1.80
C LEU A 17 -9.13 -9.21 -2.20
N ASP A 18 -9.73 -10.20 -1.54
CA ASP A 18 -9.56 -11.61 -1.87
C ASP A 18 -10.19 -11.96 -3.23
N SER A 19 -11.35 -11.38 -3.55
CA SER A 19 -11.96 -11.49 -4.87
C SER A 19 -11.07 -10.92 -5.99
N ALA A 20 -10.45 -9.76 -5.74
CA ALA A 20 -9.51 -9.15 -6.68
C ALA A 20 -8.24 -9.99 -6.85
N ARG A 21 -7.70 -10.55 -5.76
CA ARG A 21 -6.56 -11.48 -5.80
C ARG A 21 -6.88 -12.72 -6.62
N ALA A 22 -8.03 -13.34 -6.41
CA ALA A 22 -8.47 -14.51 -7.16
C ALA A 22 -8.63 -14.21 -8.65
N THR A 23 -9.22 -13.06 -8.99
CA THR A 23 -9.37 -12.61 -10.38
C THR A 23 -8.00 -12.35 -11.03
N ALA A 24 -7.09 -11.69 -10.32
CA ALA A 24 -5.75 -11.39 -10.82
C ALA A 24 -4.87 -12.65 -10.96
N ALA A 25 -5.06 -13.66 -10.09
CA ALA A 25 -4.38 -14.94 -10.22
C ALA A 25 -4.71 -15.61 -11.57
N ILE A 26 -5.97 -15.55 -12.00
CA ILE A 26 -6.42 -16.11 -13.28
C ILE A 26 -5.98 -15.24 -14.46
N THR A 27 -6.16 -13.92 -14.35
CA THR A 27 -6.03 -13.01 -15.50
C THR A 27 -4.61 -12.49 -15.73
N ARG A 28 -3.78 -12.42 -14.69
CA ARG A 28 -2.44 -11.80 -14.73
C ARG A 28 -1.35 -12.70 -14.14
N ASN A 29 -1.67 -13.96 -13.80
CA ASN A 29 -0.78 -14.85 -13.07
C ASN A 29 -0.26 -14.22 -11.76
N TYR A 30 -1.12 -13.47 -11.07
CA TYR A 30 -0.78 -12.78 -9.83
C TYR A 30 -0.71 -13.75 -8.64
N SER A 31 0.36 -13.63 -7.84
CA SER A 31 0.49 -14.32 -6.55
C SER A 31 0.56 -13.30 -5.41
N PHE A 32 -0.44 -13.31 -4.54
CA PHE A 32 -0.49 -12.49 -3.31
C PHE A 32 0.74 -12.75 -2.43
N HIS A 33 1.07 -14.04 -2.24
CA HIS A 33 2.14 -14.44 -1.34
C HIS A 33 3.50 -13.96 -1.85
N GLU A 34 3.80 -14.20 -3.13
CA GLU A 34 5.05 -13.76 -3.73
C GLU A 34 5.13 -12.23 -3.78
N THR A 35 4.04 -11.54 -4.10
CA THR A 35 4.01 -10.08 -4.16
C THR A 35 4.29 -9.48 -2.78
N ARG A 36 3.68 -9.98 -1.70
CA ARG A 36 3.99 -9.49 -0.33
C ARG A 36 5.40 -9.83 0.11
N GLN A 37 5.94 -10.99 -0.28
CA GLN A 37 7.32 -11.33 0.02
C GLN A 37 8.29 -10.35 -0.68
N ARG A 38 8.05 -10.05 -1.96
CA ARG A 38 8.86 -9.09 -2.72
C ARG A 38 8.74 -7.68 -2.15
N LEU A 39 7.53 -7.21 -1.86
CA LEU A 39 7.29 -5.92 -1.20
C LEU A 39 8.01 -5.83 0.15
N THR A 40 7.84 -6.82 1.01
CA THR A 40 8.48 -6.84 2.34
C THR A 40 10.00 -6.86 2.24
N LYS A 41 10.56 -7.63 1.28
CA LYS A 41 12.00 -7.67 1.04
C LYS A 41 12.51 -6.32 0.55
N ALA A 42 11.84 -5.72 -0.44
CA ALA A 42 12.23 -4.43 -1.00
C ALA A 42 12.09 -3.29 0.04
N PHE A 43 11.05 -3.36 0.88
CA PHE A 43 10.88 -2.48 2.03
C PHE A 43 12.08 -2.60 2.97
N LYS A 44 12.42 -3.80 3.43
CA LYS A 44 13.60 -4.00 4.29
C LYS A 44 14.90 -3.50 3.66
N SER A 45 15.07 -3.69 2.35
CA SER A 45 16.25 -3.19 1.63
C SER A 45 16.31 -1.65 1.60
N THR A 46 15.16 -0.98 1.55
CA THR A 46 15.05 0.48 1.45
C THR A 46 15.09 1.17 2.82
N PHE A 47 14.51 0.52 3.84
CA PHE A 47 14.24 1.11 5.15
C PHE A 47 15.05 0.49 6.30
N GLY A 48 15.85 -0.54 6.03
CA GLY A 48 16.65 -1.27 7.00
C GLY A 48 16.10 -2.67 7.30
N ALA A 49 17.00 -3.61 7.60
CA ALA A 49 16.68 -5.04 7.74
C ALA A 49 15.67 -5.36 8.86
N ASP A 50 15.68 -4.55 9.93
CA ASP A 50 14.80 -4.69 11.11
C ASP A 50 13.44 -4.01 10.92
N SER A 51 13.24 -3.30 9.81
CA SER A 51 11.97 -2.65 9.49
C SER A 51 10.96 -3.65 8.92
N SER A 52 9.67 -3.36 9.07
CA SER A 52 8.61 -4.12 8.42
C SER A 52 7.42 -3.20 8.15
N PRO A 53 6.76 -3.33 6.98
CA PRO A 53 5.49 -2.67 6.77
C PRO A 53 4.44 -3.26 7.72
N TYR A 54 3.45 -2.44 8.08
CA TYR A 54 2.27 -2.94 8.79
C TYR A 54 1.39 -3.76 7.83
N ASP A 55 0.69 -4.77 8.35
CA ASP A 55 -0.18 -5.63 7.52
C ASP A 55 -1.22 -4.83 6.72
N TRP A 56 -1.81 -3.82 7.34
CA TRP A 56 -2.78 -2.97 6.66
C TRP A 56 -2.14 -2.14 5.53
N GLN A 57 -0.86 -1.75 5.65
CA GLN A 57 -0.18 -1.04 4.57
C GLN A 57 0.04 -1.95 3.38
N LEU A 58 0.36 -3.21 3.61
CA LEU A 58 0.45 -4.23 2.56
C LEU A 58 -0.92 -4.47 1.92
N ASP A 59 -2.00 -4.59 2.71
CA ASP A 59 -3.34 -4.78 2.18
C ASP A 59 -3.77 -3.63 1.25
N ILE A 60 -3.52 -2.38 1.66
CA ILE A 60 -3.83 -1.20 0.82
C ILE A 60 -2.94 -1.16 -0.42
N THR A 61 -1.66 -1.49 -0.29
CA THR A 61 -0.72 -1.52 -1.43
C THR A 61 -1.17 -2.52 -2.48
N GLU A 62 -1.60 -3.70 -2.04
CA GLU A 62 -2.15 -4.70 -2.96
C GLU A 62 -3.47 -4.24 -3.57
N ALA A 63 -4.35 -3.62 -2.79
CA ALA A 63 -5.58 -3.04 -3.34
C ALA A 63 -5.27 -2.06 -4.48
N LEU A 64 -4.25 -1.21 -4.32
CA LEU A 64 -3.78 -0.30 -5.37
C LEU A 64 -3.20 -1.04 -6.59
N LEU A 65 -2.32 -2.03 -6.38
CA LEU A 65 -1.75 -2.85 -7.47
C LEU A 65 -2.81 -3.62 -8.27
N LEU A 66 -3.89 -4.03 -7.59
CA LEU A 66 -5.02 -4.75 -8.18
C LEU A 66 -6.05 -3.80 -8.82
N GLY A 67 -5.94 -2.49 -8.61
CA GLY A 67 -6.82 -1.48 -9.19
C GLY A 67 -8.14 -1.31 -8.44
N LEU A 68 -8.15 -1.50 -7.12
CA LEU A 68 -9.32 -1.29 -6.26
C LEU A 68 -9.37 0.13 -5.70
N ASP A 69 -10.51 0.78 -5.88
CA ASP A 69 -10.81 2.05 -5.21
C ASP A 69 -10.90 1.83 -3.70
N THR A 70 -10.06 2.54 -2.95
CA THR A 70 -9.86 2.28 -1.52
C THR A 70 -9.93 3.57 -0.70
N ILE A 71 -10.75 3.58 0.35
CA ILE A 71 -10.79 4.65 1.36
C ILE A 71 -10.10 4.17 2.64
N VAL A 72 -9.07 4.89 3.06
CA VAL A 72 -8.32 4.60 4.29
C VAL A 72 -8.62 5.65 5.36
N ILE A 73 -9.01 5.18 6.55
CA ILE A 73 -9.16 6.03 7.74
C ILE A 73 -8.04 5.66 8.72
N ALA A 74 -7.02 6.52 8.79
CA ALA A 74 -5.87 6.34 9.67
C ALA A 74 -5.48 7.66 10.32
N GLY A 75 -4.99 7.60 11.56
CA GLY A 75 -4.57 8.78 12.31
C GLY A 75 -3.30 9.44 11.75
N THR A 76 -2.99 10.63 12.24
CA THR A 76 -1.71 11.30 11.98
C THR A 76 -0.55 10.44 12.48
N GLY A 77 0.56 10.40 11.75
CA GLY A 77 1.73 9.57 12.10
C GLY A 77 1.57 8.07 11.86
N ALA A 78 0.38 7.59 11.49
CA ALA A 78 0.15 6.16 11.26
C ALA A 78 0.89 5.59 10.03
N GLY A 79 1.48 6.44 9.18
CA GLY A 79 2.16 5.99 7.96
C GLY A 79 1.21 5.75 6.77
N LYS A 80 0.11 6.51 6.68
CA LYS A 80 -0.87 6.45 5.58
C LYS A 80 -0.34 6.81 4.20
N THR A 81 0.84 7.44 4.13
CA THR A 81 1.53 7.74 2.86
C THR A 81 2.21 6.49 2.29
N MET A 82 2.65 5.56 3.15
CA MET A 82 3.46 4.41 2.74
C MET A 82 2.83 3.55 1.64
N PRO A 83 1.51 3.23 1.67
CA PRO A 83 0.90 2.43 0.62
C PRO A 83 0.95 3.04 -0.78
N PHE A 84 1.12 4.37 -0.92
CA PHE A 84 1.29 5.00 -2.23
C PHE A 84 2.72 4.85 -2.77
N SER A 85 3.72 4.75 -1.88
CA SER A 85 5.14 4.60 -2.25
C SER A 85 5.54 3.14 -2.48
N MET A 86 5.00 2.21 -1.69
CA MET A 86 5.37 0.79 -1.75
C MET A 86 5.21 0.11 -3.13
N PRO A 87 4.23 0.46 -4.00
CA PRO A 87 4.15 -0.10 -5.35
C PRO A 87 5.44 0.09 -6.15
N PHE A 88 6.14 1.22 -5.97
CA PHE A 88 7.37 1.56 -6.71
C PHE A 88 8.62 0.81 -6.22
N LEU A 89 8.54 0.12 -5.08
CA LEU A 89 9.61 -0.74 -4.60
C LEU A 89 9.74 -2.03 -5.44
N LEU A 90 8.74 -2.33 -6.27
CA LEU A 90 8.77 -3.44 -7.22
C LEU A 90 9.30 -2.96 -8.58
N GLU A 91 10.30 -3.66 -9.10
CA GLU A 91 10.97 -3.30 -10.37
C GLU A 91 9.98 -3.18 -11.54
N GLU A 92 8.96 -4.05 -11.60
CA GLU A 92 7.94 -4.01 -12.65
C GLU A 92 7.07 -2.74 -12.65
N ASN A 93 7.11 -1.95 -11.59
CA ASN A 93 6.34 -0.73 -11.43
C ASN A 93 7.16 0.55 -11.58
N THR A 94 8.44 0.45 -11.93
CA THR A 94 9.35 1.60 -12.12
C THR A 94 8.89 2.58 -13.20
N ASN A 95 8.07 2.13 -14.15
CA ASN A 95 7.48 2.95 -15.20
C ASN A 95 6.06 3.45 -14.88
N LYS A 96 5.55 3.19 -13.68
CA LYS A 96 4.23 3.65 -13.24
C LYS A 96 4.33 5.05 -12.66
N ILE A 97 3.19 5.73 -12.58
CA ILE A 97 3.07 7.05 -11.97
C ILE A 97 1.90 7.01 -10.99
N VAL A 98 2.11 7.55 -9.79
CA VAL A 98 1.08 7.79 -8.78
C VAL A 98 1.03 9.28 -8.56
N ILE A 99 -0.16 9.86 -8.76
CA ILE A 99 -0.41 11.28 -8.52
C ILE A 99 -1.05 11.39 -7.14
N ILE A 100 -0.32 11.99 -6.21
CA ILE A 100 -0.81 12.30 -4.86
C ILE A 100 -1.25 13.75 -4.86
N ILE A 101 -2.49 14.01 -4.48
CA ILE A 101 -3.04 15.36 -4.37
C ILE A 101 -3.18 15.67 -2.88
N SER A 102 -2.39 16.61 -2.37
CA SER A 102 -2.49 17.11 -1.01
C SER A 102 -3.10 18.52 -1.03
N PRO A 103 -3.93 18.89 -0.03
CA PRO A 103 -4.46 20.25 0.06
C PRO A 103 -3.47 21.26 0.67
N LEU A 104 -2.27 20.84 1.07
CA LEU A 104 -1.29 21.66 1.80
C LEU A 104 0.11 21.52 1.21
N ASP A 105 0.63 22.61 0.65
CA ASP A 105 1.96 22.69 0.02
C ASP A 105 3.09 22.23 0.97
N GLN A 106 3.07 22.70 2.22
CA GLN A 106 4.10 22.35 3.21
C GLN A 106 4.13 20.84 3.54
N LEU A 107 2.97 20.16 3.43
CA LEU A 107 2.89 18.72 3.61
C LEU A 107 3.48 17.96 2.40
N GLU A 108 3.43 18.55 1.21
CA GLU A 108 4.07 18.01 0.02
C GLU A 108 5.59 18.15 0.14
N ASP A 109 6.09 19.30 0.59
CA ASP A 109 7.52 19.52 0.86
C ASP A 109 8.07 18.55 1.90
N ASP A 110 7.36 18.36 3.02
CA ASP A 110 7.73 17.39 4.06
C ASP A 110 7.72 15.94 3.53
N GLN A 111 6.79 15.63 2.61
CA GLN A 111 6.77 14.33 1.96
C GLN A 111 7.98 14.18 1.05
N VAL A 112 8.27 15.11 0.14
CA VAL A 112 9.42 15.01 -0.78
C VAL A 112 10.75 15.00 -0.02
N SER A 113 10.90 15.82 1.02
CA SER A 113 12.13 15.91 1.81
C SER A 113 12.31 14.72 2.77
N GLY A 114 11.22 14.10 3.22
CA GLY A 114 11.23 12.87 4.04
C GLY A 114 11.24 11.56 3.27
N VAL A 115 10.98 11.58 1.94
CA VAL A 115 10.78 10.39 1.08
C VAL A 115 11.98 10.20 0.12
N PHE A 116 12.69 9.09 0.32
CA PHE A 116 13.28 8.19 -0.71
C PHE A 116 14.14 8.73 -1.86
N LEU A 117 14.82 9.88 -1.76
CA LEU A 117 15.74 10.33 -2.82
C LEU A 117 17.23 10.26 -2.47
N ASN A 118 17.62 9.59 -1.39
CA ASN A 118 19.02 9.34 -1.02
C ASN A 118 19.35 7.84 -0.88
N ALA A 119 18.77 7.00 -1.75
CA ALA A 119 19.24 5.62 -1.94
C ALA A 119 20.09 5.54 -3.21
#